data_AF-A0AAV7ABY4-F1
#
_entry.id   AF-A0AAV7ABY4-F1
#
_cell.length_a   1.000
_cell.length_b   1.000
_cell.length_c   1.000
_cell.angle_alpha   90.00
_cell.angle_beta   90.00
_cell.angle_gamma   90.00
#
_symmetry.space_group_name_H-M   'P 1'
#
loop_
_entity.id
_entity.type
_entity.pdbx_description
1 polymer ?
#
loop_
_entity_poly.entity_id
_entity_poly.type
_entity_poly.pdbx_seq_one_letter_code
_entity_poly.pdbx_strand_id
1 'polypeptide(L)' 'MVNTIGNRATELSLQLGQMYPAPEALKLGLVDKLVPEDKVQSTAAVAMSQWLSVPDHARQLTKSMMRKPPLID' A
#
# COMPACT_ATOMS: atom_id res chain seq x y z
N MET A 1 0.44 9.23 -0.63
CA MET A 1 0.64 9.02 -2.09
C MET A 1 2.10 9.21 -2.48
N VAL A 2 2.81 10.26 -2.00
CA VAL A 2 4.23 10.45 -2.36
C VAL A 2 5.10 9.21 -2.07
N ASN A 3 4.97 8.62 -0.88
CA ASN A 3 5.73 7.42 -0.49
C ASN A 3 5.29 6.13 -1.20
N THR A 4 4.23 6.16 -2.02
CA THR A 4 3.70 4.98 -2.72
C THR A 4 3.91 5.07 -4.23
N ILE A 5 3.64 6.24 -4.83
CA ILE A 5 3.69 6.44 -6.29
C ILE A 5 4.68 7.53 -6.74
N GLY A 6 5.45 8.10 -5.80
CA GLY A 6 6.44 9.15 -6.06
C GLY A 6 5.83 10.55 -6.18
N ASN A 7 6.72 11.55 -6.25
CA ASN A 7 6.37 12.97 -6.25
C ASN A 7 5.49 13.37 -7.44
N ARG A 8 5.93 13.06 -8.67
CA ARG A 8 5.25 13.53 -9.89
C ARG A 8 3.85 12.95 -10.05
N ALA A 9 3.70 11.64 -9.86
CA ALA A 9 2.40 11.00 -9.98
C ALA A 9 1.46 11.56 -8.91
N THR A 10 1.91 11.69 -7.66
CA THR A 10 1.12 12.25 -6.56
C THR A 10 0.67 13.69 -6.84
N GLU A 11 1.57 14.54 -7.31
CA GLU A 11 1.26 15.93 -7.66
C GLU A 11 0.12 15.99 -8.68
N LEU A 12 0.23 15.24 -9.79
CA LEU A 12 -0.79 15.20 -10.83
C LEU A 12 -2.11 14.62 -10.31
N SER A 13 -2.06 13.53 -9.53
CA SER A 13 -3.26 12.92 -8.96
C SER A 13 -4.06 13.93 -8.13
N LEU A 14 -3.36 14.66 -7.25
CA LEU A 14 -3.98 15.55 -6.28
C LEU A 14 -4.44 16.86 -6.91
N GLN A 15 -3.63 17.46 -7.80
CA GLN A 15 -3.98 18.72 -8.46
C GLN A 15 -5.17 18.57 -9.42
N LEU A 16 -5.28 17.43 -10.10
CA LEU A 16 -6.32 17.17 -11.09
C LEU A 16 -7.54 16.41 -10.53
N GLY A 17 -7.49 15.96 -9.27
CA GLY A 17 -8.54 15.15 -8.66
C GLY A 17 -8.76 13.81 -9.36
N GLN A 18 -7.68 13.15 -9.78
CA GLN A 18 -7.76 11.92 -10.58
C GLN A 18 -8.38 10.76 -9.78
N MET A 19 -9.32 10.06 -10.39
CA MET A 19 -9.84 8.78 -9.90
C MET A 19 -9.19 7.63 -10.65
N TYR A 20 -8.52 6.75 -9.93
CA TYR A 20 -7.86 5.58 -10.53
C TYR A 20 -8.81 4.37 -10.54
N PRO A 21 -9.12 3.79 -11.71
CA PRO A 21 -9.76 2.49 -11.75
C PRO A 21 -8.80 1.42 -11.19
N ALA A 22 -9.36 0.35 -10.64
CA ALA A 22 -8.61 -0.70 -9.96
C ALA A 22 -7.37 -1.26 -10.71
N PRO A 23 -7.41 -1.54 -12.04
CA PRO A 23 -6.22 -2.02 -12.75
C PRO A 23 -5.11 -0.96 -12.88
N GLU A 24 -5.47 0.33 -12.94
CA GLU A 24 -4.49 1.41 -13.00
C GLU A 24 -3.87 1.68 -11.63
N ALA A 25 -4.67 1.61 -10.56
CA ALA A 25 -4.18 1.68 -9.19
C ALA A 25 -3.13 0.58 -8.91
N LEU A 26 -3.32 -0.64 -9.45
CA LEU A 26 -2.34 -1.72 -9.35
C LEU A 26 -1.05 -1.38 -10.11
N LYS A 27 -1.17 -0.88 -11.35
CA LYS A 27 0.00 -0.50 -12.17
C LYS A 27 0.83 0.62 -11.54
N LEU A 28 0.17 1.58 -10.89
CA LEU A 28 0.82 2.67 -10.18
C LEU A 28 1.47 2.24 -8.86
N GLY A 29 1.10 1.07 -8.32
CA GLY A 29 1.55 0.62 -7.00
C GLY A 29 0.76 1.25 -5.84
N LEU A 30 -0.46 1.73 -6.09
CA LEU A 30 -1.37 2.17 -5.02
C LEU A 30 -1.98 0.99 -4.25
N VAL A 31 -2.14 -0.15 -4.92
CA VAL A 31 -2.65 -1.39 -4.33
C VAL A 31 -1.71 -2.55 -4.66
N ASP A 32 -1.59 -3.50 -3.73
CA ASP A 32 -0.65 -4.62 -3.90
C ASP A 32 -1.22 -5.75 -4.79
N LYS A 33 -2.54 -5.93 -4.81
CA LYS A 33 -3.19 -7.03 -5.53
C LYS A 33 -4.62 -6.69 -5.92
N LEU A 34 -5.00 -7.09 -7.14
CA LEU A 34 -6.38 -7.05 -7.62
C LEU A 34 -7.01 -8.44 -7.56
N VAL A 35 -8.26 -8.52 -7.11
CA VAL A 35 -9.06 -9.73 -7.08
C VAL A 35 -10.52 -9.41 -7.44
N PRO A 36 -11.32 -10.41 -7.88
CA PRO A 36 -12.76 -10.27 -8.00
C PRO A 36 -13.41 -9.82 -6.68
N GLU A 37 -14.50 -9.06 -6.77
CA GLU A 37 -15.17 -8.43 -5.62
C GLU A 37 -15.59 -9.45 -4.56
N ASP A 38 -16.12 -10.60 -4.98
CA ASP A 38 -16.53 -11.72 -4.14
C ASP A 38 -15.38 -12.33 -3.33
N LYS A 39 -14.13 -12.16 -3.78
CA LYS A 39 -12.93 -12.76 -3.18
C LYS A 39 -12.08 -11.78 -2.39
N VAL A 40 -12.50 -10.52 -2.28
CA VAL A 40 -11.72 -9.48 -1.56
C VAL A 40 -11.49 -9.90 -0.11
N GLN A 41 -12.56 -10.26 0.61
CA GLN A 41 -12.49 -10.60 2.03
C GLN A 41 -11.69 -11.88 2.29
N SER A 42 -11.94 -12.94 1.50
CA SER A 42 -11.23 -14.21 1.65
C SER A 42 -9.73 -14.05 1.37
N THR A 43 -9.37 -13.27 0.35
CA THR A 43 -7.96 -13.02 0.01
C THR A 43 -7.28 -12.14 1.07
N ALA A 44 -7.98 -11.12 1.58
CA ALA A 44 -7.48 -10.27 2.65
C ALA A 44 -7.23 -11.08 3.94
N ALA A 45 -8.14 -11.99 4.30
CA ALA A 45 -7.97 -12.88 5.46
C ALA A 45 -6.74 -13.78 5.33
N VAL A 46 -6.49 -14.34 4.14
CA VAL A 46 -5.30 -15.16 3.87
C VAL A 46 -4.03 -14.32 3.90
N ALA A 47 -4.03 -13.11 3.35
CA ALA A 47 -2.87 -12.22 3.46
C ALA A 47 -2.61 -11.85 4.93
N MET A 48 -3.67 -11.55 5.69
CA MET A 48 -3.55 -11.25 7.12
C MET A 48 -3.01 -12.43 7.92
N SER A 49 -3.40 -13.68 7.62
CA SER A 49 -2.84 -14.84 8.32
C SER A 49 -1.34 -15.00 8.06
N GLN A 50 -0.87 -14.69 6.85
CA GLN A 50 0.56 -14.66 6.52
C GLN A 50 1.28 -13.58 7.34
N TRP A 51 0.76 -12.36 7.40
CA TRP A 51 1.34 -11.31 8.25
C TRP A 51 1.31 -11.70 9.73
N LEU A 52 0.20 -12.29 10.20
CA LEU A 52 0.00 -12.69 11.59
C LEU A 52 0.92 -13.83 12.05
N SER A 53 1.50 -14.59 11.13
CA SER A 53 2.49 -15.63 11.45
C SER A 53 3.80 -15.09 12.03
N VAL A 54 4.13 -13.82 11.77
CA VAL A 54 5.29 -13.13 12.33
C VAL A 54 5.00 -12.71 13.79
N PRO A 55 5.97 -12.67 14.72
CA PRO A 55 5.72 -12.12 16.05
C PRO A 55 5.28 -10.66 16.03
N ASP A 56 4.33 -10.29 16.90
CA ASP A 56 3.69 -8.97 16.88
C ASP A 56 4.67 -7.82 17.12
N HIS A 57 5.53 -7.97 18.14
CA HIS A 57 6.50 -6.94 18.48
C HIS A 57 7.49 -6.66 17.32
N ALA A 58 7.94 -7.71 16.62
CA ALA A 58 8.82 -7.56 15.48
C ALA A 58 8.13 -6.81 14.33
N ARG A 59 6.90 -7.18 13.98
CA ARG A 59 6.12 -6.46 12.95
C ARG A 59 5.94 -5.00 13.28
N GLN A 60 5.56 -4.69 14.53
CA GLN A 60 5.31 -3.33 14.97
C GLN A 60 6.58 -2.48 14.84
N LEU A 61 7.71 -2.98 15.34
CA LEU A 61 8.99 -2.29 15.28
C LEU A 61 9.42 -2.04 13.83
N THR A 62 9.45 -3.08 12.99
CA THR A 62 9.87 -2.93 11.59
C THR A 62 8.97 -1.96 10.82
N LYS A 63 7.65 -2.04 11.00
CA LYS A 63 6.69 -1.13 10.34
C LYS A 63 6.87 0.32 10.78
N SER A 64 7.09 0.55 12.07
CA SER A 64 7.37 1.88 12.61
C SER A 64 8.70 2.42 12.10
N MET A 65 9.75 1.59 12.05
CA MET A 65 11.05 1.98 11.51
C MET A 65 10.97 2.37 10.02
N MET A 66 10.29 1.57 9.19
CA MET A 66 10.15 1.85 7.75
C MET A 66 9.35 3.12 7.43
N ARG A 67 8.50 3.59 8.36
CA ARG A 67 7.68 4.78 8.19
C ARG A 67 8.31 6.04 8.74
N LYS A 68 9.46 5.92 9.44
CA LYS A 68 10.26 7.11 9.75
C LYS A 68 10.69 7.73 8.44
N PRO A 69 10.69 9.07 8.33
CA PRO A 69 11.29 9.72 7.18
C PRO A 69 12.73 9.20 7.03
N PRO A 70 13.19 8.89 5.80
CA PRO A 70 14.60 8.62 5.60
C PRO A 70 15.38 9.83 6.13
N LEU A 71 16.49 9.57 6.84
CA LEU A 71 17.43 10.61 7.27
C LEU A 71 18.01 11.24 6.00
N ILE A 72 17.36 12.30 5.54
CA ILE A 72 17.86 13.17 4.49
C ILE A 72 18.04 14.50 5.21
N ASP A 73 19.29 14.80 5.54
CA ASP A 73 19.75 16.15 5.92
C ASP A 73 19.65 17.10 4.71
#